data_AF-A0A9D5V6R9-F1
#
_entry.id   AF-A0A9D5V6R9-F1
#
_cell.length_a   1.000
_cell.length_b   1.000
_cell.length_c   1.000
_cell.angle_alpha   90.00
_cell.angle_beta   90.00
_cell.angle_gamma   90.00
#
_symmetry.space_group_name_H-M   'P 1'
#
loop_
_entity.id
_entity.type
_entity.pdbx_description
1 polymer ?
#
loop_
_entity_poly.entity_id
_entity_poly.type
_entity_poly.pdbx_seq_one_letter_code
_entity_poly.pdbx_strand_id
1 'polypeptide(L)'
;MRRSSIDRGSSLRFAALLGILLSPEGAWAEPVRRLGVTPLSAPVVVDGDLGEWSALGSAAAEPIPLQLSETLEEEETPPPGEEKPPALEIQLGIHGRRLYVGARWADPTPSQEYKPWRRQGGRFQQQRLVDDMFVLRFQTGESFSSCMLANRPYVTDLWRWSAGRSDLTGIADDMIHRFSDKPFDQPSVEYEGLRGMVYFLKAMDSGTGGWQMTARPEGSQGGVVPGTETRVPPQGSRADVVAKGSWRDGYWSLEMGRDFSTGDPEDVLFEPGKGIVFQGGVFLAGYKMKKYITPSLEFGLPGP
;
A
#
# COMPACT_ATOMS: atom_id res chain seq x y z
N MET A 1 -9.34 7.18 -44.87
CA MET A 1 -8.04 7.50 -45.49
C MET A 1 -6.97 6.83 -44.64
N ARG A 2 -6.25 5.85 -45.20
CA ARG A 2 -5.21 5.07 -44.50
C ARG A 2 -4.08 6.00 -44.04
N ARG A 3 -3.56 5.77 -42.83
CA ARG A 3 -2.15 6.02 -42.53
C ARG A 3 -1.57 4.81 -41.83
N SER A 4 -0.64 4.18 -42.54
CA SER A 4 0.24 3.12 -42.10
C SER A 4 1.56 3.70 -41.60
N SER A 5 2.35 2.81 -40.99
CA SER A 5 3.77 2.88 -40.63
C SER A 5 4.08 3.49 -39.26
N ILE A 6 4.07 2.62 -38.24
CA ILE A 6 4.93 2.79 -37.07
C ILE A 6 6.23 2.04 -37.40
N ASP A 7 7.29 2.83 -37.26
CA ASP A 7 8.69 2.53 -37.48
C ASP A 7 9.18 1.43 -36.53
N ARG A 8 9.92 0.45 -37.07
CA ARG A 8 10.61 -0.58 -36.28
C ARG A 8 12.02 -0.08 -35.97
N GLY A 9 12.16 0.69 -34.90
CA GLY A 9 13.45 1.13 -34.38
C GLY A 9 13.97 0.23 -33.27
N SER A 10 14.95 -0.62 -33.61
CA SER A 10 16.01 -1.20 -32.77
C SER A 10 15.74 -1.41 -31.26
N SER A 11 15.39 -2.64 -30.89
CA SER A 11 15.56 -3.15 -29.53
C SER A 11 17.03 -3.45 -29.27
N LEU A 12 17.73 -2.54 -28.58
CA LEU A 12 19.00 -2.89 -27.94
C LEU A 12 18.71 -3.85 -26.77
N ARG A 13 19.02 -5.12 -26.97
CA ARG A 13 19.00 -6.13 -25.92
C ARG A 13 20.21 -5.92 -25.01
N PHE A 14 20.00 -5.38 -23.81
CA PHE A 14 20.97 -5.51 -22.73
C PHE A 14 20.80 -6.90 -22.11
N ALA A 15 21.64 -7.84 -22.55
CA ALA A 15 21.84 -9.09 -21.85
C ALA A 15 22.68 -8.80 -20.60
N ALA A 16 22.03 -8.56 -19.46
CA ALA A 16 22.68 -8.68 -18.18
C ALA A 16 22.96 -10.17 -17.93
N LEU A 17 24.21 -10.57 -18.11
CA LEU A 17 24.72 -11.90 -17.74
C LEU A 17 24.67 -12.03 -16.21
N LEU A 18 23.52 -12.46 -15.69
CA LEU A 18 23.42 -12.92 -14.30
C LEU A 18 23.94 -14.35 -14.26
N GLY A 19 25.15 -14.52 -13.74
CA GLY A 19 25.69 -15.84 -13.39
C GLY A 19 24.88 -16.45 -12.24
N ILE A 20 23.71 -17.02 -12.54
CA ILE A 20 22.94 -17.81 -11.60
C ILE A 20 23.57 -19.20 -11.55
N LEU A 21 24.32 -19.46 -10.49
CA LEU A 21 24.62 -20.83 -10.06
C LEU A 21 23.30 -21.54 -9.83
N LEU A 22 22.99 -22.51 -10.70
CA LEU A 22 21.84 -23.42 -10.58
C LEU A 22 21.97 -24.19 -9.27
N SER A 23 21.35 -23.67 -8.21
CA SER A 23 21.07 -24.45 -7.02
C SER A 23 19.78 -25.24 -7.27
N PRO A 24 19.74 -26.55 -6.96
CA PRO A 24 18.54 -27.35 -7.09
C PRO A 24 17.43 -26.79 -6.20
N GLU A 25 16.18 -27.12 -6.55
CA GLU A 25 14.89 -26.65 -6.01
C GLU A 25 14.71 -26.80 -4.48
N GLY A 26 15.55 -26.16 -3.69
CA GLY A 26 15.26 -25.82 -2.31
C GLY A 26 14.40 -24.57 -2.31
N ALA A 27 13.21 -24.66 -1.73
CA ALA A 27 12.38 -23.51 -1.43
C ALA A 27 13.22 -22.49 -0.64
N TRP A 28 13.70 -21.45 -1.32
CA TRP A 28 14.22 -20.26 -0.65
C TRP A 28 13.00 -19.59 -0.03
N ALA A 29 12.64 -20.03 1.18
CA ALA A 29 11.71 -19.29 2.00
C ALA A 29 12.34 -17.90 2.19
N GLU A 30 11.64 -16.87 1.71
CA GLU A 30 12.09 -15.50 1.88
C GLU A 30 12.32 -15.27 3.38
N PRO A 31 13.46 -14.69 3.80
CA PRO A 31 13.70 -14.43 5.21
C PRO A 31 12.58 -13.55 5.75
N VAL A 32 11.87 -14.06 6.77
CA VAL A 32 10.75 -13.36 7.39
C VAL A 32 11.24 -12.73 8.70
N ARG A 33 11.06 -11.42 8.84
CA ARG A 33 11.38 -10.72 10.09
C ARG A 33 10.18 -10.75 11.01
N ARG A 34 10.36 -11.31 12.22
CA ARG A 34 9.31 -11.33 13.24
C ARG A 34 9.23 -10.01 14.00
N LEU A 35 8.02 -9.48 14.12
CA LEU A 35 7.69 -8.31 14.92
C LEU A 35 6.92 -8.72 16.17
N GLY A 36 7.20 -8.04 17.29
CA GLY A 36 6.41 -8.18 18.50
C GLY A 36 5.08 -7.44 18.37
N VAL A 37 4.04 -7.95 19.03
CA VAL A 37 2.75 -7.28 19.18
C VAL A 37 2.57 -6.91 20.64
N THR A 38 2.27 -5.65 20.92
CA THR A 38 2.13 -5.16 22.29
C THR A 38 0.68 -5.18 22.75
N PRO A 39 0.34 -5.86 23.86
CA PRO A 39 -0.94 -5.66 24.53
C PRO A 39 -1.06 -4.23 25.05
N LEU A 40 -2.11 -3.54 24.65
CA LEU A 40 -2.40 -2.15 25.02
C LEU A 40 -3.41 -2.10 26.17
N SER A 41 -3.19 -1.19 27.12
CA SER A 41 -4.08 -1.01 28.28
C SER A 41 -5.44 -0.41 27.93
N ALA A 42 -5.55 0.28 26.78
CA ALA A 42 -6.77 0.90 26.26
C ALA A 42 -6.76 0.84 24.72
N PRO A 43 -7.90 1.02 24.04
CA PRO A 43 -7.92 1.12 22.58
C PRO A 43 -7.19 2.39 22.11
N VAL A 44 -6.50 2.29 20.98
CA VAL A 44 -5.90 3.46 20.31
C VAL A 44 -7.01 4.33 19.70
N VAL A 45 -6.90 5.64 19.91
CA VAL A 45 -7.67 6.67 19.21
C VAL A 45 -6.99 6.91 17.87
N VAL A 46 -7.60 6.41 16.79
CA VAL A 46 -7.03 6.52 15.43
C VAL A 46 -7.22 7.94 14.90
N ASP A 47 -6.25 8.81 15.20
CA ASP A 47 -6.24 10.23 14.82
C ASP A 47 -4.94 10.66 14.09
N GLY A 48 -3.99 9.73 13.96
CA GLY A 48 -2.70 9.94 13.30
C GLY A 48 -1.62 10.49 14.24
N ASP A 49 -1.87 10.57 15.55
CA ASP A 49 -0.90 10.94 16.58
C ASP A 49 -0.39 9.71 17.34
N LEU A 50 0.86 9.33 17.09
CA LEU A 50 1.50 8.19 17.76
C LEU A 50 1.89 8.47 19.22
N GLY A 51 1.64 9.68 19.75
CA GLY A 51 2.06 10.09 21.09
C GLY A 51 1.53 9.20 22.22
N GLU A 52 0.31 8.67 22.09
CA GLU A 52 -0.30 7.85 23.16
C GLU A 52 0.25 6.41 23.23
N TRP A 53 0.85 5.90 22.16
CA TRP A 53 1.30 4.50 22.07
C TRP A 53 2.27 4.11 23.20
N SER A 54 3.18 5.03 23.53
CA SER A 54 4.16 4.85 24.62
C SER A 54 3.52 4.75 26.01
N ALA A 55 2.35 5.37 26.22
CA ALA A 55 1.62 5.34 27.47
C ALA A 55 0.64 4.14 27.53
N LEU A 56 0.18 3.67 26.37
CA LEU A 56 -0.75 2.54 26.25
C LEU A 56 -0.06 1.17 26.33
N GLY A 57 1.22 1.09 25.98
CA GLY A 57 1.99 -0.15 25.94
C GLY A 57 2.99 -0.30 27.09
N SER A 58 3.43 -1.53 27.34
CA SER A 58 4.71 -1.77 28.02
C SER A 58 5.87 -1.20 27.18
N ALA A 59 7.07 -1.05 27.75
CA ALA A 59 8.28 -0.62 27.01
C ALA A 59 8.61 -1.45 25.74
N ALA A 60 7.90 -2.56 25.48
CA ALA A 60 7.97 -3.32 24.23
C ALA A 60 7.17 -2.72 23.04
N ALA A 61 6.42 -1.63 23.24
CA ALA A 61 5.73 -0.89 22.17
C ALA A 61 6.67 -0.01 21.32
N GLU A 62 7.99 -0.18 21.42
CA GLU A 62 8.93 0.67 20.70
C GLU A 62 8.79 0.53 19.18
N PRO A 63 8.86 1.65 18.44
CA PRO A 63 8.87 1.62 16.98
C PRO A 63 10.01 0.76 16.45
N ILE A 64 9.67 -0.18 15.57
CA ILE A 64 10.65 -1.07 14.96
C ILE A 64 11.11 -0.44 13.64
N PRO A 65 12.39 -0.04 13.52
CA PRO A 65 12.90 0.48 12.26
C PRO A 65 13.00 -0.64 11.22
N LEU A 66 12.44 -0.38 10.04
CA LEU A 66 12.43 -1.25 8.90
C LEU A 66 13.24 -0.60 7.77
N GLN A 67 14.17 -1.37 7.22
CA GLN A 67 14.85 -0.99 5.99
C GLN A 67 13.90 -1.20 4.83
N LEU A 68 13.71 -0.16 4.04
CA LEU A 68 12.94 -0.24 2.81
C LEU A 68 13.85 -0.46 1.61
N SER A 69 13.28 -1.14 0.62
CA SER A 69 13.87 -1.35 -0.70
C SER A 69 12.99 -0.70 -1.76
N GLU A 70 13.60 -0.06 -2.75
CA GLU A 70 12.89 0.46 -3.92
C GLU A 70 12.37 -0.69 -4.79
N THR A 71 11.19 -0.51 -5.37
CA THR A 71 10.62 -1.53 -6.27
C THR A 71 11.20 -1.43 -7.68
N LEU A 72 11.39 -2.58 -8.33
CA LEU A 72 11.76 -2.66 -9.75
C LEU A 72 10.56 -2.26 -10.62
N GLU A 73 10.45 -0.99 -11.00
CA GLU A 73 9.62 -0.56 -12.13
C GLU A 73 10.55 0.01 -13.21
N GLU A 74 10.22 -0.24 -14.49
CA GLU A 74 11.05 0.10 -15.65
C GLU A 74 11.64 1.53 -15.54
N GLU A 75 12.95 1.60 -15.41
CA GLU A 75 13.71 2.84 -15.23
C GLU A 75 13.57 3.75 -16.46
N GLU A 76 12.88 4.88 -16.32
CA GLU A 76 13.44 6.11 -16.86
C GLU A 76 14.37 6.67 -15.79
N THR A 77 15.65 6.73 -16.11
CA THR A 77 16.76 7.07 -15.20
C THR A 77 16.37 8.23 -14.27
N PRO A 78 16.35 8.04 -12.94
CA PRO A 78 16.07 9.14 -12.03
C PRO A 78 17.12 10.24 -12.21
N PRO A 79 16.76 11.53 -12.07
CA PRO A 79 17.74 12.59 -12.06
C PRO A 79 18.78 12.31 -10.96
N PRO A 80 20.07 12.61 -11.21
CA PRO A 80 21.15 12.23 -10.31
C PRO A 80 20.97 12.88 -8.94
N GLY A 81 20.84 12.02 -7.93
CA GLY A 81 20.66 12.34 -6.52
C GLY A 81 20.27 11.05 -5.79
N GLU A 82 21.19 10.50 -5.00
CA GLU A 82 20.95 9.30 -4.20
C GLU A 82 19.93 9.59 -3.08
N GLU A 83 18.65 9.68 -3.42
CA GLU A 83 17.60 9.70 -2.42
C GLU A 83 17.48 8.29 -1.83
N LYS A 84 18.10 8.11 -0.67
CA LYS A 84 17.97 6.89 0.13
C LYS A 84 16.48 6.63 0.43
N PRO A 85 16.03 5.36 0.44
CA PRO A 85 14.69 5.02 0.91
C PRO A 85 14.43 5.66 2.29
N PRO A 86 13.20 6.16 2.54
CA PRO A 86 12.89 6.73 3.85
C PRO A 86 13.01 5.64 4.92
N ALA A 87 13.41 6.03 6.13
CA ALA A 87 13.27 5.14 7.28
C ALA A 87 11.78 4.96 7.59
N LEU A 88 11.33 3.71 7.70
CA LEU A 88 9.99 3.37 8.16
C LEU A 88 10.08 2.78 9.57
N GLU A 89 9.26 3.28 10.46
CA GLU A 89 9.03 2.72 11.78
C GLU A 89 7.63 2.11 11.83
N ILE A 90 7.50 0.88 12.35
CA ILE A 90 6.20 0.23 12.58
C ILE A 90 6.08 -0.21 14.04
N GLN A 91 4.90 -0.02 14.60
CA GLN A 91 4.45 -0.55 15.89
C GLN A 91 3.18 -1.36 15.70
N LEU A 92 3.08 -2.49 16.40
CA LEU A 92 1.89 -3.35 16.40
C LEU A 92 1.33 -3.41 17.81
N GLY A 93 0.04 -3.10 17.96
CA GLY A 93 -0.66 -3.07 19.23
C GLY A 93 -1.96 -3.86 19.18
N ILE A 94 -2.38 -4.45 20.30
CA ILE A 94 -3.69 -5.09 20.42
C ILE A 94 -4.43 -4.60 21.65
N HIS A 95 -5.73 -4.35 21.49
CA HIS A 95 -6.64 -4.15 22.61
C HIS A 95 -7.92 -4.92 22.35
N GLY A 96 -8.32 -5.79 23.29
CA GLY A 96 -9.43 -6.71 23.08
C GLY A 96 -9.20 -7.61 21.87
N ARG A 97 -10.11 -7.55 20.87
CA ARG A 97 -10.03 -8.31 19.62
C ARG A 97 -9.67 -7.43 18.42
N ARG A 98 -8.93 -6.34 18.64
CA ARG A 98 -8.57 -5.39 17.60
C ARG A 98 -7.07 -5.29 17.46
N LEU A 99 -6.61 -5.34 16.21
CA LEU A 99 -5.23 -5.04 15.82
C LEU A 99 -5.14 -3.55 15.51
N TYR A 100 -4.08 -2.93 15.99
CA TYR A 100 -3.67 -1.58 15.66
C TYR A 100 -2.27 -1.60 15.06
N VAL A 101 -2.06 -0.75 14.05
CA VAL A 101 -0.77 -0.54 13.41
C VAL A 101 -0.45 0.95 13.47
N GLY A 102 0.67 1.29 14.08
CA GLY A 102 1.26 2.62 14.04
C GLY A 102 2.41 2.61 13.04
N ALA A 103 2.48 3.61 12.17
CA ALA A 103 3.56 3.75 11.20
C ALA A 103 4.07 5.20 11.15
N ARG A 104 5.38 5.36 11.01
CA ARG A 104 6.02 6.67 10.82
C ARG A 104 7.10 6.60 9.75
N TRP A 105 7.11 7.54 8.82
CA TRP A 105 8.17 7.64 7.81
C TRP A 105 8.49 9.09 7.47
N ALA A 106 9.74 9.31 7.04
CA ALA A 106 10.19 10.62 6.57
C ALA A 106 9.60 10.91 5.18
N ASP A 107 9.02 12.09 5.01
CA ASP A 107 8.58 12.64 3.74
C ASP A 107 8.65 14.16 3.77
N PRO A 108 9.49 14.81 2.94
CA PRO A 108 9.59 16.27 2.91
C PRO A 108 8.30 16.96 2.46
N THR A 109 7.36 16.24 1.83
CA THR A 109 6.11 16.81 1.32
C THR A 109 4.92 15.97 1.73
N PRO A 110 3.83 16.55 2.24
CA PRO A 110 2.65 15.76 2.64
C PRO A 110 1.78 15.30 1.46
N SER A 111 2.03 15.75 0.23
CA SER A 111 1.29 15.40 -0.99
C SER A 111 -0.16 14.90 -0.79
N GLN A 112 -1.04 15.80 -0.34
CA GLN A 112 -2.42 15.48 0.06
C GLN A 112 -3.44 15.66 -1.08
N GLU A 113 -3.00 16.00 -2.29
CA GLU A 113 -3.88 16.22 -3.43
C GLU A 113 -3.84 15.04 -4.41
N TYR A 114 -4.99 14.44 -4.68
CA TYR A 114 -5.12 13.44 -5.74
C TYR A 114 -5.90 13.99 -6.93
N LYS A 115 -5.23 14.11 -8.09
CA LYS A 115 -5.81 14.50 -9.38
C LYS A 115 -6.82 15.67 -9.33
N PRO A 116 -6.46 16.82 -8.72
CA PRO A 116 -7.33 17.99 -8.66
C PRO A 116 -7.63 18.55 -10.05
N TRP A 117 -8.72 19.29 -10.17
CA TRP A 117 -9.05 20.05 -11.37
C TRP A 117 -8.49 21.47 -11.24
N ARG A 118 -7.74 21.92 -12.25
CA ARG A 118 -7.24 23.31 -12.32
C ARG A 118 -7.67 23.94 -13.63
N ARG A 119 -8.03 25.22 -13.59
CA ARG A 119 -8.42 25.95 -14.79
C ARG A 119 -7.18 26.37 -15.58
N GLN A 120 -7.04 25.84 -16.80
CA GLN A 120 -5.93 26.13 -17.71
C GLN A 120 -6.48 26.37 -19.12
N GLY A 121 -6.15 27.51 -19.73
CA GLY A 121 -6.67 27.86 -21.07
C GLY A 121 -8.20 27.97 -21.12
N GLY A 122 -8.82 28.44 -20.04
CA GLY A 122 -10.27 28.62 -19.95
C GLY A 122 -11.10 27.36 -19.66
N ARG A 123 -10.46 26.18 -19.56
CA ARG A 123 -11.11 24.90 -19.25
C ARG A 123 -10.51 24.26 -18.00
N PHE A 124 -11.29 23.44 -17.30
CA PHE A 124 -10.75 22.60 -16.24
C PHE A 124 -10.00 21.41 -16.83
N GLN A 125 -8.76 21.25 -16.40
CA GLN A 125 -7.90 20.12 -16.72
C GLN A 125 -7.58 19.38 -15.43
N GLN A 126 -7.76 18.06 -15.45
CA GLN A 126 -7.38 17.22 -14.33
C GLN A 126 -5.86 17.14 -14.28
N GLN A 127 -5.30 17.45 -13.11
CA GLN A 127 -3.87 17.35 -12.90
C GLN A 127 -3.46 15.89 -12.69
N ARG A 128 -2.18 15.60 -12.91
CA ARG A 128 -1.60 14.27 -12.71
C ARG A 128 -0.95 14.10 -11.33
N LEU A 129 -1.35 14.93 -10.37
CA LEU A 129 -0.89 14.80 -8.99
C LEU A 129 -1.43 13.49 -8.39
N VAL A 130 -0.55 12.82 -7.66
CA VAL A 130 -0.84 11.64 -6.88
C VAL A 130 -0.61 12.00 -5.41
N ASP A 131 -1.31 11.31 -4.53
CA ASP A 131 -1.17 11.48 -3.09
C ASP A 131 -0.19 10.45 -2.51
N ASP A 132 0.35 10.74 -1.32
CA ASP A 132 1.14 9.77 -0.57
C ASP A 132 0.27 8.60 -0.14
N MET A 133 0.86 7.40 -0.07
CA MET A 133 0.15 6.20 0.37
C MET A 133 1.00 5.32 1.26
N PHE A 134 0.31 4.58 2.12
CA PHE A 134 0.85 3.49 2.91
C PHE A 134 0.00 2.25 2.65
N VAL A 135 0.63 1.09 2.51
CA VAL A 135 -0.05 -0.18 2.30
C VAL A 135 0.45 -1.25 3.27
N LEU A 136 -0.47 -2.10 3.70
CA LEU A 136 -0.18 -3.39 4.32
C LEU A 136 -0.80 -4.48 3.46
N ARG A 137 -0.05 -5.55 3.19
CA ARG A 137 -0.54 -6.73 2.46
C ARG A 137 -0.37 -7.95 3.34
N PHE A 138 -1.47 -8.58 3.72
CA PHE A 138 -1.49 -9.78 4.54
C PHE A 138 -1.64 -11.03 3.67
N GLN A 139 -0.93 -12.09 4.03
CA GLN A 139 -1.08 -13.38 3.37
C GLN A 139 -2.48 -13.95 3.64
N THR A 140 -3.24 -14.24 2.58
CA THR A 140 -4.51 -14.98 2.65
C THR A 140 -4.34 -16.33 1.92
N GLY A 141 -4.10 -17.40 2.67
CA GLY A 141 -3.87 -18.75 2.16
C GLY A 141 -2.44 -19.27 2.36
N GLU A 142 -2.01 -20.24 1.55
CA GLU A 142 -0.76 -20.99 1.77
C GLU A 142 0.48 -20.35 1.12
N SER A 143 0.28 -19.35 0.25
CA SER A 143 1.32 -18.79 -0.61
C SER A 143 1.41 -17.28 -0.41
N PHE A 144 2.63 -16.76 -0.41
CA PHE A 144 2.94 -15.33 -0.34
C PHE A 144 4.29 -15.06 -0.99
N SER A 145 4.47 -13.85 -1.53
CA SER A 145 5.78 -13.33 -1.90
C SER A 145 5.84 -11.82 -1.72
N SER A 146 6.97 -11.33 -1.22
CA SER A 146 7.26 -9.90 -1.20
C SER A 146 7.44 -9.31 -2.60
N CYS A 147 7.75 -10.15 -3.59
CA CYS A 147 7.97 -9.77 -4.98
C CYS A 147 6.75 -10.13 -5.85
N MET A 148 6.10 -9.11 -6.41
CA MET A 148 4.98 -9.31 -7.34
C MET A 148 5.41 -9.99 -8.64
N LEU A 149 6.70 -9.92 -9.01
CA LEU A 149 7.25 -10.47 -10.25
C LEU A 149 7.74 -11.92 -10.11
N ALA A 150 7.51 -12.58 -8.97
CA ALA A 150 8.02 -13.91 -8.67
C ALA A 150 7.36 -15.05 -9.50
N ASN A 151 6.38 -14.75 -10.36
CA ASN A 151 5.58 -15.74 -11.10
C ASN A 151 4.98 -16.82 -10.18
N ARG A 152 4.56 -16.41 -8.99
CA ARG A 152 3.92 -17.28 -7.99
C ARG A 152 2.46 -16.84 -7.83
N PRO A 153 1.48 -17.75 -7.96
CA PRO A 153 0.11 -17.42 -7.61
C PRO A 153 -0.07 -17.23 -6.10
N TYR A 154 -0.73 -16.15 -5.71
CA TYR A 154 -1.15 -15.89 -4.32
C TYR A 154 -2.22 -14.81 -4.25
N VAL A 155 -2.86 -14.71 -3.09
CA VAL A 155 -3.87 -13.69 -2.76
C VAL A 155 -3.41 -12.95 -1.51
N THR A 156 -3.71 -11.66 -1.44
CA THR A 156 -3.49 -10.86 -0.24
C THR A 156 -4.71 -10.00 0.07
N ASP A 157 -5.09 -9.96 1.34
CA ASP A 157 -5.88 -8.88 1.95
C ASP A 157 -4.96 -7.65 2.05
N LEU A 158 -5.44 -6.49 1.60
CA LEU A 158 -4.66 -5.27 1.50
C LEU A 158 -5.40 -4.08 2.10
N TRP A 159 -4.74 -3.44 3.07
CA TRP A 159 -5.16 -2.16 3.60
C TRP A 159 -4.35 -1.05 2.96
N ARG A 160 -5.01 -0.08 2.33
CA ARG A 160 -4.36 1.10 1.76
C ARG A 160 -4.87 2.38 2.41
N TRP A 161 -3.97 3.10 3.05
CA TRP A 161 -4.18 4.50 3.36
C TRP A 161 -3.63 5.40 2.23
N SER A 162 -4.31 6.52 1.96
CA SER A 162 -3.94 7.49 0.93
C SER A 162 -4.31 8.91 1.38
N ALA A 163 -3.32 9.80 1.37
CA ALA A 163 -3.40 11.13 2.00
C ALA A 163 -4.50 12.03 1.43
N GLY A 164 -4.75 11.97 0.12
CA GLY A 164 -5.75 12.79 -0.57
C GLY A 164 -7.08 12.08 -0.83
N ARG A 165 -7.24 10.87 -0.29
CA ARG A 165 -8.38 9.98 -0.55
C ARG A 165 -8.94 9.41 0.73
N SER A 166 -8.43 8.26 1.17
CA SER A 166 -8.98 7.49 2.28
C SER A 166 -8.83 8.22 3.62
N ASP A 167 -7.80 9.08 3.75
CA ASP A 167 -7.59 9.92 4.95
C ASP A 167 -8.74 10.89 5.24
N LEU A 168 -9.42 11.36 4.17
CA LEU A 168 -10.55 12.28 4.27
C LEU A 168 -11.74 11.66 5.02
N THR A 169 -11.78 10.34 5.10
CA THR A 169 -12.92 9.58 5.65
C THR A 169 -12.60 8.81 6.91
N GLY A 170 -11.33 8.80 7.35
CA GLY A 170 -10.90 8.05 8.52
C GLY A 170 -10.93 6.52 8.34
N ILE A 171 -11.00 6.04 7.09
CA ILE A 171 -11.14 4.63 6.73
C ILE A 171 -10.22 4.35 5.55
N ALA A 172 -9.39 3.31 5.66
CA ALA A 172 -8.51 2.86 4.59
C ALA A 172 -9.31 2.17 3.47
N ASP A 173 -8.76 2.14 2.26
CA ASP A 173 -9.31 1.26 1.23
C ASP A 173 -8.96 -0.19 1.59
N ASP A 174 -9.99 -1.01 1.84
CA ASP A 174 -9.87 -2.47 1.97
C ASP A 174 -10.03 -3.14 0.60
N MET A 175 -9.09 -4.00 0.27
CA MET A 175 -8.86 -4.49 -1.08
C MET A 175 -8.28 -5.90 -1.10
N ILE A 176 -8.56 -6.62 -2.19
CA ILE A 176 -7.88 -7.88 -2.50
C ILE A 176 -6.98 -7.70 -3.72
N HIS A 177 -5.76 -8.20 -3.57
CA HIS A 177 -4.83 -8.38 -4.68
C HIS A 177 -4.66 -9.87 -5.00
N ARG A 178 -4.79 -10.23 -6.27
CA ARG A 178 -4.60 -11.60 -6.78
C ARG A 178 -3.49 -11.62 -7.82
N PHE A 179 -2.54 -12.52 -7.64
CA PHE A 179 -1.41 -12.74 -8.54
C PHE A 179 -1.52 -14.13 -9.16
N SER A 180 -1.19 -14.23 -10.44
CA SER A 180 -1.29 -15.47 -11.21
C SER A 180 -0.25 -15.51 -12.32
N ASP A 181 0.19 -16.70 -12.70
CA ASP A 181 0.96 -16.97 -13.92
C ASP A 181 0.05 -17.23 -15.14
N LYS A 182 -1.26 -17.20 -14.93
CA LYS A 182 -2.32 -17.34 -15.95
C LYS A 182 -3.23 -16.11 -15.97
N PRO A 183 -3.77 -15.75 -17.15
CA PRO A 183 -4.74 -14.66 -17.26
C PRO A 183 -5.95 -14.86 -16.35
N PHE A 184 -6.50 -13.75 -15.86
CA PHE A 184 -7.81 -13.71 -15.23
C PHE A 184 -8.90 -13.47 -16.29
N ASP A 185 -10.12 -13.95 -16.03
CA ASP A 185 -11.29 -13.59 -16.84
C ASP A 185 -11.67 -12.11 -16.66
N GLN A 186 -11.26 -11.51 -15.53
CA GLN A 186 -11.43 -10.09 -15.25
C GLN A 186 -10.25 -9.25 -15.78
N PRO A 187 -10.47 -7.96 -16.11
CA PRO A 187 -9.39 -7.06 -16.48
C PRO A 187 -8.30 -7.03 -15.40
N SER A 188 -7.09 -7.42 -15.80
CA SER A 188 -5.91 -7.45 -14.94
C SER A 188 -4.76 -6.72 -15.63
N VAL A 189 -3.75 -6.33 -14.84
CA VAL A 189 -2.51 -5.75 -15.36
C VAL A 189 -1.50 -6.86 -15.58
N GLU A 190 -0.78 -6.79 -16.68
CA GLU A 190 0.24 -7.77 -17.06
C GLU A 190 1.64 -7.18 -16.85
N TYR A 191 2.54 -7.99 -16.29
CA TYR A 191 3.95 -7.64 -16.10
C TYR A 191 4.84 -8.77 -16.61
N GLU A 192 6.00 -8.41 -17.18
CA GLU A 192 7.07 -9.38 -17.40
C GLU A 192 7.71 -9.72 -16.04
N GLY A 193 7.46 -10.93 -15.58
CA GLY A 193 8.02 -11.48 -14.36
C GLY A 193 9.34 -12.20 -14.57
N LEU A 194 9.95 -12.66 -13.48
CA LEU A 194 11.25 -13.32 -13.46
C LEU A 194 11.29 -14.64 -14.26
N ARG A 195 10.14 -15.27 -14.50
CA ARG A 195 9.99 -16.58 -15.17
C ARG A 195 8.90 -16.60 -16.24
N GLY A 196 8.38 -15.43 -16.64
CA GLY A 196 7.30 -15.31 -17.62
C GLY A 196 6.30 -14.22 -17.24
N MET A 197 5.13 -14.21 -17.87
CA MET A 197 4.11 -13.20 -17.56
C MET A 197 3.50 -13.41 -16.16
N VAL A 198 3.30 -12.30 -15.45
CA VAL A 198 2.49 -12.22 -14.22
C VAL A 198 1.25 -11.41 -14.51
N TYR A 199 0.10 -11.95 -14.13
CA TYR A 199 -1.19 -11.27 -14.16
C TYR A 199 -1.53 -10.81 -12.75
N PHE A 200 -1.93 -9.55 -12.65
CA PHE A 200 -2.24 -8.90 -11.39
C PHE A 200 -3.64 -8.28 -11.44
N LEU A 201 -4.55 -8.85 -10.65
CA LEU A 201 -5.90 -8.35 -10.47
C LEU A 201 -6.00 -7.57 -9.16
N LYS A 202 -6.50 -6.33 -9.24
CA LYS A 202 -6.86 -5.49 -8.09
C LYS A 202 -8.37 -5.45 -7.98
N ALA A 203 -8.91 -5.85 -6.84
CA ALA A 203 -10.33 -5.75 -6.52
C ALA A 203 -10.51 -4.90 -5.26
N MET A 204 -11.63 -4.19 -5.18
CA MET A 204 -12.13 -3.62 -3.93
C MET A 204 -13.02 -4.67 -3.28
N ASP A 205 -13.06 -4.69 -1.95
CA ASP A 205 -13.90 -5.66 -1.25
C ASP A 205 -15.38 -5.32 -1.37
N SER A 206 -16.22 -6.12 -0.72
CA SER A 206 -17.66 -5.92 -0.75
C SER A 206 -18.07 -4.61 -0.05
N GLY A 207 -19.07 -3.92 -0.62
CA GLY A 207 -19.65 -2.70 -0.03
C GLY A 207 -19.21 -1.39 -0.69
N THR A 208 -19.27 -0.30 0.08
CA THR A 208 -19.02 1.06 -0.39
C THR A 208 -17.90 1.72 0.41
N GLY A 209 -16.84 2.14 -0.28
CA GLY A 209 -15.74 2.87 0.35
C GLY A 209 -16.06 4.32 0.68
N GLY A 210 -15.15 4.97 1.41
CA GLY A 210 -15.37 6.30 1.97
C GLY A 210 -15.26 7.47 0.99
N TRP A 211 -14.74 7.29 -0.22
CA TRP A 211 -14.47 8.42 -1.14
C TRP A 211 -14.81 8.08 -2.59
N GLN A 212 -14.95 9.11 -3.41
CA GLN A 212 -15.11 8.99 -4.86
C GLN A 212 -14.39 10.11 -5.61
N MET A 213 -14.19 9.91 -6.92
CA MET A 213 -13.67 10.96 -7.80
C MET A 213 -14.72 12.04 -8.02
N THR A 214 -14.32 13.31 -7.98
CA THR A 214 -15.20 14.41 -8.36
C THR A 214 -15.40 14.45 -9.87
N ALA A 215 -16.60 14.85 -10.29
CA ALA A 215 -16.87 15.14 -11.69
C ALA A 215 -16.06 16.35 -12.17
N ARG A 216 -15.85 16.46 -13.49
CA ARG A 216 -15.25 17.66 -14.08
C ARG A 216 -16.13 18.87 -13.73
N PRO A 217 -15.58 19.94 -13.14
CA PRO A 217 -16.35 21.14 -12.85
C PRO A 217 -16.87 21.83 -14.11
N GLU A 218 -18.08 22.36 -14.03
CA GLU A 218 -18.69 23.19 -15.07
C GLU A 218 -18.51 24.69 -14.78
N GLY A 219 -18.61 25.53 -15.81
CA GLY A 219 -18.64 26.99 -15.65
C GLY A 219 -17.28 27.70 -15.74
N SER A 220 -17.31 29.00 -15.43
CA SER A 220 -16.21 29.96 -15.65
C SER A 220 -15.49 30.41 -14.39
N GLN A 221 -15.92 29.96 -13.21
CA GLN A 221 -15.29 30.36 -11.95
C GLN A 221 -13.83 29.88 -11.91
N GLY A 222 -12.93 30.77 -11.47
CA GLY A 222 -11.52 30.42 -11.24
C GLY A 222 -11.38 29.55 -9.99
N GLY A 223 -10.32 28.75 -9.93
CA GLY A 223 -9.99 27.99 -8.72
C GLY A 223 -9.38 26.62 -8.98
N VAL A 224 -9.09 25.95 -7.87
CA VAL A 224 -8.70 24.54 -7.79
C VAL A 224 -9.91 23.80 -7.22
N VAL A 225 -10.36 22.73 -7.88
CA VAL A 225 -11.39 21.84 -7.35
C VAL A 225 -10.71 20.52 -6.95
N PRO A 226 -10.95 19.99 -5.75
CA PRO A 226 -10.43 18.69 -5.35
C PRO A 226 -10.79 17.61 -6.38
N GLY A 227 -9.88 16.66 -6.61
CA GLY A 227 -10.15 15.52 -7.51
C GLY A 227 -10.98 14.42 -6.86
N THR A 228 -11.17 14.52 -5.55
CA THR A 228 -11.78 13.53 -4.68
C THR A 228 -12.74 14.21 -3.71
N GLU A 229 -13.77 13.48 -3.31
CA GLU A 229 -14.74 13.91 -2.31
C GLU A 229 -15.15 12.75 -1.40
N THR A 230 -15.59 13.08 -0.19
CA THR A 230 -16.08 12.11 0.78
C THR A 230 -17.43 11.54 0.34
N ARG A 231 -17.56 10.23 0.43
CA ARG A 231 -18.78 9.44 0.24
C ARG A 231 -19.09 8.72 1.55
N VAL A 232 -20.07 9.23 2.28
CA VAL A 232 -20.49 8.68 3.58
C VAL A 232 -21.97 8.29 3.57
N PRO A 233 -22.38 7.24 4.31
CA PRO A 233 -21.54 6.37 5.13
C PRO A 233 -20.89 5.23 4.32
N PRO A 234 -19.59 4.94 4.53
CA PRO A 234 -18.99 3.70 4.03
C PRO A 234 -19.61 2.48 4.72
N GLN A 235 -19.65 1.34 4.02
CA GLN A 235 -20.40 0.14 4.42
C GLN A 235 -19.72 -1.12 3.89
N GLY A 236 -19.98 -2.26 4.55
CA GLY A 236 -19.44 -3.57 4.18
C GLY A 236 -17.96 -3.71 4.55
N SER A 237 -17.31 -4.76 4.04
CA SER A 237 -15.90 -5.04 4.37
C SER A 237 -14.96 -3.89 3.97
N ARG A 238 -15.31 -3.13 2.92
CA ARG A 238 -14.63 -1.87 2.54
C ARG A 238 -14.56 -0.79 3.62
N ALA A 239 -15.25 -0.94 4.74
CA ALA A 239 -15.31 0.02 5.84
C ALA A 239 -14.69 -0.49 7.15
N ASP A 240 -14.12 -1.70 7.19
CA ASP A 240 -13.70 -2.33 8.44
C ASP A 240 -12.38 -1.79 8.99
N VAL A 241 -11.53 -1.24 8.11
CA VAL A 241 -10.22 -0.69 8.46
C VAL A 241 -10.33 0.81 8.70
N VAL A 242 -10.32 1.22 9.96
CA VAL A 242 -10.18 2.65 10.30
C VAL A 242 -8.73 3.06 10.12
N ALA A 243 -8.49 4.27 9.61
CA ALA A 243 -7.15 4.78 9.42
C ALA A 243 -7.10 6.31 9.41
N LYS A 244 -6.08 6.89 10.05
CA LYS A 244 -5.85 8.33 10.02
C LYS A 244 -4.36 8.65 10.02
N GLY A 245 -3.97 9.56 9.13
CA GLY A 245 -2.62 10.08 9.03
C GLY A 245 -2.53 11.55 9.45
N SER A 246 -1.38 11.92 10.00
CA SER A 246 -0.98 13.31 10.25
C SER A 246 0.43 13.55 9.71
N TRP A 247 0.63 14.69 9.05
CA TRP A 247 1.95 15.11 8.61
C TRP A 247 2.44 16.28 9.46
N ARG A 248 3.63 16.16 10.04
CA ARG A 248 4.27 17.20 10.84
C ARG A 248 5.78 17.08 10.76
N ASP A 249 6.45 18.22 10.61
CA ASP A 249 7.91 18.35 10.66
C ASP A 249 8.67 17.39 9.73
N GLY A 250 8.15 17.16 8.51
CA GLY A 250 8.79 16.29 7.52
C GLY A 250 8.54 14.79 7.73
N TYR A 251 7.54 14.43 8.53
CA TYR A 251 7.16 13.05 8.76
C TYR A 251 5.66 12.87 8.62
N TRP A 252 5.28 11.73 8.05
CA TRP A 252 3.97 11.15 8.22
C TRP A 252 3.96 10.28 9.49
N SER A 253 2.90 10.42 10.27
CA SER A 253 2.46 9.48 11.29
C SER A 253 1.09 8.94 10.89
N LEU A 254 0.89 7.64 11.00
CA LEU A 254 -0.31 6.95 10.56
C LEU A 254 -0.71 5.90 11.58
N GLU A 255 -2.00 5.84 11.85
CA GLU A 255 -2.62 4.79 12.64
C GLU A 255 -3.66 4.06 11.80
N MET A 256 -3.69 2.74 11.91
CA MET A 256 -4.70 1.89 11.29
C MET A 256 -5.22 0.91 12.33
N GLY A 257 -6.46 0.45 12.20
CA GLY A 257 -6.95 -0.63 13.03
C GLY A 257 -8.14 -1.38 12.45
N ARG A 258 -8.20 -2.67 12.74
CA ARG A 258 -9.28 -3.56 12.33
C ARG A 258 -9.50 -4.65 13.37
N ASP A 259 -10.73 -5.08 13.53
CA ASP A 259 -11.05 -6.23 14.37
C ASP A 259 -10.40 -7.51 13.80
N PHE A 260 -10.18 -8.50 14.66
CA PHE A 260 -9.54 -9.76 14.30
C PHE A 260 -10.32 -10.56 13.26
N SER A 261 -11.64 -10.42 13.28
CA SER A 261 -12.56 -11.05 12.35
C SER A 261 -13.61 -10.03 11.95
N THR A 262 -13.75 -9.82 10.65
CA THR A 262 -14.78 -8.98 10.01
C THR A 262 -16.00 -9.82 9.59
N GLY A 263 -15.80 -11.14 9.44
CA GLY A 263 -16.80 -12.05 8.89
C GLY A 263 -16.79 -12.12 7.36
N ASP A 264 -15.98 -11.31 6.68
CA ASP A 264 -15.73 -11.45 5.25
C ASP A 264 -14.70 -12.57 5.00
N PRO A 265 -14.97 -13.57 4.14
CA PRO A 265 -14.04 -14.66 3.86
C PRO A 265 -12.83 -14.25 3.03
N GLU A 266 -12.82 -13.07 2.42
CA GLU A 266 -11.67 -12.57 1.66
C GLU A 266 -10.64 -11.86 2.55
N ASP A 267 -11.04 -11.47 3.75
CA ASP A 267 -10.20 -10.85 4.76
C ASP A 267 -9.32 -11.87 5.48
N VAL A 268 -8.12 -11.45 5.87
CA VAL A 268 -7.26 -12.26 6.73
C VAL A 268 -7.91 -12.40 8.11
N LEU A 269 -8.05 -13.63 8.62
CA LEU A 269 -8.48 -13.84 10.00
C LEU A 269 -7.26 -13.75 10.92
N PHE A 270 -7.24 -12.79 11.85
CA PHE A 270 -6.17 -12.68 12.84
C PHE A 270 -6.42 -13.67 14.00
N GLU A 271 -5.97 -14.92 13.83
CA GLU A 271 -6.15 -15.99 14.82
C GLU A 271 -5.04 -15.98 15.89
N PRO A 272 -5.39 -15.94 17.19
CA PRO A 272 -4.44 -16.16 18.29
C PRO A 272 -3.61 -17.43 18.11
N GLY A 273 -2.30 -17.34 18.35
CA GLY A 273 -1.38 -18.46 18.23
C GLY A 273 -0.96 -18.83 16.79
N LYS A 274 -1.51 -18.16 15.76
CA LYS A 274 -0.99 -18.26 14.38
C LYS A 274 -0.11 -17.07 14.02
N GLY A 275 0.97 -17.36 13.30
CA GLY A 275 1.80 -16.34 12.67
C GLY A 275 1.08 -15.75 11.46
N ILE A 276 1.03 -14.43 11.39
CA ILE A 276 0.47 -13.68 10.27
C ILE A 276 1.63 -13.07 9.48
N VAL A 277 1.80 -13.54 8.26
CA VAL A 277 2.79 -12.99 7.32
C VAL A 277 2.20 -11.79 6.61
N PHE A 278 2.97 -10.72 6.52
CA PHE A 278 2.55 -9.49 5.85
C PHE A 278 3.74 -8.72 5.27
N GLN A 279 3.45 -7.68 4.49
CA GLN A 279 4.44 -6.73 3.99
C GLN A 279 3.88 -5.32 4.02
N GLY A 280 4.72 -4.35 4.39
CA GLY A 280 4.41 -2.93 4.30
C GLY A 280 4.98 -2.26 3.04
N GLY A 281 4.42 -1.12 2.67
CA GLY A 281 5.02 -0.26 1.65
C GLY A 281 4.58 1.20 1.78
N VAL A 282 5.47 2.11 1.38
CA VAL A 282 5.23 3.55 1.29
C VAL A 282 5.38 4.02 -0.15
N PHE A 283 4.51 4.92 -0.55
CA PHE A 283 4.44 5.49 -1.88
C PHE A 283 4.55 6.99 -1.72
N LEU A 284 5.72 7.54 -2.04
CA LEU A 284 5.98 8.97 -1.91
C LEU A 284 5.60 9.65 -3.22
N ALA A 285 4.73 10.62 -3.14
CA ALA A 285 4.27 11.37 -4.29
C ALA A 285 5.27 12.49 -4.65
N GLY A 286 5.79 12.40 -5.87
CA GLY A 286 6.52 13.47 -6.55
C GLY A 286 5.99 13.65 -7.99
N TYR A 287 6.84 14.11 -8.92
CA TYR A 287 6.48 14.15 -10.35
C TYR A 287 6.16 12.74 -10.91
N LYS A 288 6.78 11.71 -10.33
CA LYS A 288 6.43 10.28 -10.46
C LYS A 288 6.40 9.69 -9.05
N MET A 289 5.51 8.71 -8.83
CA MET A 289 5.38 8.02 -7.55
C MET A 289 6.57 7.09 -7.34
N LYS A 290 7.33 7.30 -6.27
CA LYS A 290 8.36 6.34 -5.82
C LYS A 290 7.74 5.37 -4.85
N LYS A 291 8.10 4.09 -4.97
CA LYS A 291 7.50 3.00 -4.20
C LYS A 291 8.60 2.26 -3.47
N TYR A 292 8.40 2.10 -2.17
CA TYR A 292 9.32 1.40 -1.31
C TYR A 292 8.57 0.35 -0.50
N ILE A 293 9.18 -0.82 -0.34
CA ILE A 293 8.56 -1.97 0.32
C ILE A 293 9.48 -2.51 1.42
N THR A 294 8.87 -3.09 2.45
CA THR A 294 9.58 -3.85 3.48
C THR A 294 9.96 -5.24 2.94
N PRO A 295 10.90 -5.96 3.58
CA PRO A 295 10.95 -7.41 3.45
C PRO A 295 9.63 -8.04 3.94
N SER A 296 9.49 -9.36 3.76
CA SER A 296 8.41 -10.13 4.39
C SER A 296 8.54 -10.06 5.92
N LEU A 297 7.42 -9.77 6.57
CA LEU A 297 7.29 -9.62 8.02
C LEU A 297 6.34 -10.67 8.55
N GLU A 298 6.47 -11.04 9.83
CA GLU A 298 5.54 -11.91 10.54
C GLU A 298 5.26 -11.36 11.92
N PHE A 299 4.03 -11.46 12.40
CA PHE A 299 3.73 -11.28 13.81
C PHE A 299 2.85 -12.41 14.31
N GLY A 300 2.95 -12.73 15.59
CA GLY A 300 2.05 -13.67 16.26
C GLY A 300 1.16 -12.92 17.23
N LEU A 301 -0.14 -13.24 17.22
CA LEU A 301 -1.01 -12.81 18.29
C LEU A 301 -0.78 -13.68 19.54
N PRO A 302 -0.74 -13.10 20.75
CA PRO A 302 -0.63 -13.88 21.97
C PRO A 302 -1.79 -14.89 22.05
N GLY A 303 -1.48 -16.10 22.51
CA GLY A 303 -2.47 -17.14 22.75
C GLY A 303 -3.45 -16.76 23.86
N PRO A 304 -4.58 -17.49 23.97
CA PRO A 304 -5.52 -17.33 25.08
C PRO A 304 -4.87 -17.63 26.45
#